data_AF-A0AAW4BL08-F1
#
_entry.id   AF-A0AAW4BL08-F1
#
_cell.length_a   1.000
_cell.length_b   1.000
_cell.length_c   1.000
_cell.angle_alpha   90.00
_cell.angle_beta   90.00
_cell.angle_gamma   90.00
#
_symmetry.space_group_name_H-M   'P 1'
#
loop_
_entity.id
_entity.type
_entity.pdbx_description
1 polymer ?
#
loop_
_entity_poly.entity_id
_entity_poly.type
_entity_poly.pdbx_seq_one_letter_code
_entity_poly.pdbx_strand_id
1 'polypeptide(L)'
;EIESRVGLRGTQSFNNFGPDFVWQIETSNAFNGDTGGQFGGRDTYLGLAFDDVGTVKVGRQLVSIYDYVDWPHSNPGLGNVFDWHNAIGAGYQDRADHVIRFDSVDYSGFKYSLSASKM
;
A
#
# COMPACT_ATOMS: atom_id res chain seq x y z
N GLU A 1 11.60 17.85 5.79
CA GLU A 1 11.24 16.47 6.18
C GLU A 1 12.40 15.54 5.83
N ILE A 2 12.60 14.46 6.59
CA ILE A 2 13.53 13.38 6.21
C ILE A 2 12.68 12.15 5.94
N GLU A 3 12.53 11.80 4.66
CA GLU A 3 11.64 10.72 4.20
C GLU A 3 12.35 9.37 4.02
N SER A 4 13.63 9.29 4.41
CA SER A 4 14.35 8.02 4.47
C SER A 4 13.59 7.02 5.33
N ARG A 5 13.56 5.76 4.90
CA ARG A 5 12.84 4.68 5.57
C ARG A 5 13.49 3.32 5.30
N VAL A 6 13.23 2.37 6.18
CA VAL A 6 13.74 1.00 6.10
C VAL A 6 12.54 0.04 6.12
N GLY A 7 12.68 -1.11 5.47
CA GLY A 7 11.65 -2.14 5.50
C GLY A 7 12.23 -3.53 5.39
N LEU A 8 11.46 -4.49 5.88
CA LEU A 8 11.70 -5.93 5.73
C LEU A 8 10.54 -6.53 4.94
N ARG A 9 10.86 -7.42 4.02
CA ARG A 9 9.85 -8.17 3.26
C ARG A 9 10.35 -9.56 2.95
N GLY A 10 9.41 -10.47 2.71
CA GLY A 10 9.75 -11.83 2.31
C GLY A 10 8.60 -12.54 1.63
N THR A 11 8.97 -13.65 0.99
CA THR A 11 8.06 -14.59 0.33
C THR A 11 8.41 -15.99 0.81
N GLN A 12 7.40 -16.79 1.11
CA GLN A 12 7.54 -18.19 1.51
C GLN A 12 6.59 -19.06 0.70
N SER A 13 7.16 -19.95 -0.11
CA SER A 13 6.42 -21.04 -0.75
C SER A 13 6.28 -22.20 0.22
N PHE A 14 5.09 -22.80 0.28
CA PHE A 14 4.80 -23.93 1.15
C PHE A 14 4.52 -25.19 0.32
N ASN A 15 5.17 -26.31 0.66
CA ASN A 15 5.12 -27.54 -0.15
C ASN A 15 3.70 -28.10 -0.41
N ASN A 16 2.72 -27.77 0.44
CA ASN A 16 1.34 -28.28 0.36
C ASN A 16 0.29 -27.16 0.35
N PHE A 17 0.65 -25.97 -0.13
CA PHE A 17 -0.27 -24.84 -0.22
C PHE A 17 0.05 -24.04 -1.49
N GLY A 18 -0.93 -23.94 -2.39
CA GLY A 18 -0.75 -23.43 -3.75
C GLY A 18 -0.15 -22.01 -3.82
N PRO A 19 -0.71 -21.01 -3.12
CA PRO A 19 -0.18 -19.66 -3.21
C PRO A 19 1.04 -19.44 -2.31
N ASP A 20 1.92 -18.55 -2.76
CA ASP A 20 3.05 -18.05 -1.99
C ASP A 20 2.56 -17.11 -0.88
N PHE A 21 3.08 -17.29 0.33
CA PHE A 21 2.85 -16.35 1.41
C PHE A 21 3.80 -15.16 1.28
N VAL A 22 3.25 -13.95 1.19
CA VAL A 22 4.01 -12.69 1.09
C VAL A 22 3.80 -11.84 2.33
N TRP A 23 4.84 -11.15 2.76
CA TRP A 23 4.76 -10.25 3.90
C TRP A 23 5.70 -9.06 3.77
N GLN A 24 5.32 -7.95 4.38
CA GLN A 24 6.12 -6.74 4.47
C GLN A 24 5.88 -6.02 5.80
N ILE A 25 6.93 -5.41 6.34
CA ILE A 25 6.88 -4.44 7.45
C ILE A 25 7.79 -3.27 7.07
N GLU A 26 7.23 -2.07 6.90
CA GLU A 26 7.97 -0.86 6.52
C GLU A 26 7.85 0.21 7.62
N THR A 27 8.96 0.91 7.89
CA THR A 27 8.98 1.99 8.87
C THR A 27 8.24 3.23 8.37
N SER A 28 7.79 4.10 9.26
CA SER A 28 7.49 5.50 8.90
C SER A 28 8.74 6.22 8.36
N ASN A 29 8.54 7.41 7.80
CA ASN A 29 9.63 8.33 7.50
C ASN A 29 10.48 8.53 8.76
N ALA A 30 11.81 8.55 8.61
CA ALA A 30 12.73 8.64 9.75
C ALA A 30 12.44 9.87 10.63
N PHE A 31 11.98 10.96 10.01
CA PHE A 31 11.85 12.29 10.63
C PHE A 31 13.14 12.66 11.40
N ASN A 32 13.16 13.85 11.99
CA ASN A 32 14.24 14.23 12.91
C ASN A 32 13.60 14.57 14.27
N GLY A 33 13.04 13.56 14.92
CA GLY A 33 12.29 13.71 16.17
C GLY A 33 11.70 12.38 16.70
N ASP A 34 11.02 12.44 17.84
CA ASP A 34 10.60 11.27 18.65
C ASP A 34 9.52 10.38 18.01
N THR A 35 8.96 10.79 16.87
CA THR A 35 7.81 10.15 16.24
C THR A 35 8.09 9.56 14.86
N GLY A 36 9.37 9.40 14.46
CA GLY A 36 9.73 8.80 13.17
C GLY A 36 10.40 7.43 13.26
N GLY A 37 10.47 6.75 12.11
CA GLY A 37 11.17 5.48 11.93
C GLY A 37 10.55 4.24 12.57
N GLN A 38 9.31 4.29 13.08
CA GLN A 38 8.67 3.12 13.69
C GLN A 38 8.25 2.10 12.64
N PHE A 39 8.59 0.82 12.87
CA PHE A 39 8.07 -0.30 12.08
C PHE A 39 6.54 -0.34 12.13
N GLY A 40 5.91 -0.55 10.97
CA GLY A 40 4.45 -0.52 10.85
C GLY A 40 3.88 0.85 10.47
N GLY A 41 4.71 1.89 10.36
CA GLY A 41 4.23 3.23 9.98
C GLY A 41 3.78 3.35 8.52
N ARG A 42 4.31 2.49 7.65
CA ARG A 42 3.99 2.43 6.21
C ARG A 42 3.45 1.07 5.81
N ASP A 43 3.47 0.74 4.51
CA ASP A 43 2.95 -0.50 3.95
C ASP A 43 3.47 -1.71 4.72
N THR A 44 2.56 -2.35 5.48
CA THR A 44 2.81 -3.43 6.42
C THR A 44 1.65 -4.40 6.35
N TYR A 45 1.88 -5.55 5.75
CA TYR A 45 0.81 -6.47 5.39
C TYR A 45 1.29 -7.92 5.35
N LEU A 46 0.32 -8.82 5.39
CA LEU A 46 0.45 -10.22 4.99
C LEU A 46 -0.37 -10.43 3.71
N GLY A 47 -0.05 -11.46 2.94
CA GLY A 47 -0.80 -11.76 1.74
C GLY A 47 -0.51 -13.13 1.16
N LEU A 48 -1.28 -13.45 0.12
CA LEU A 48 -1.16 -14.65 -0.69
C LEU A 48 -1.03 -14.25 -2.15
N ALA A 49 0.03 -14.71 -2.80
CA ALA A 49 0.26 -14.54 -4.23
C ALA A 49 -0.10 -15.84 -4.95
N PHE A 50 -1.04 -15.76 -5.88
CA PHE A 50 -1.51 -16.86 -6.69
C PHE A 50 -0.95 -16.71 -8.10
N ASP A 51 -0.30 -17.76 -8.59
CA ASP A 51 0.21 -17.83 -9.96
C ASP A 51 -0.92 -17.53 -10.96
N ASP A 52 -0.61 -16.73 -11.98
CA ASP A 52 -1.51 -16.31 -13.05
C ASP A 52 -2.80 -15.57 -12.63
N VAL A 53 -2.98 -15.27 -11.34
CA VAL A 53 -4.16 -14.57 -10.82
C VAL A 53 -3.78 -13.21 -10.24
N GLY A 54 -2.89 -13.18 -9.26
CA GLY A 54 -2.51 -11.94 -8.58
C GLY A 54 -2.28 -12.13 -7.09
N THR A 55 -2.26 -11.03 -6.36
CA THR A 55 -1.96 -11.03 -4.92
C THR A 55 -3.12 -10.44 -4.13
N VAL A 56 -3.57 -11.16 -3.11
CA VAL A 56 -4.45 -10.60 -2.07
C VAL A 56 -3.62 -10.28 -0.84
N LYS A 57 -3.73 -9.05 -0.33
CA LYS A 57 -3.02 -8.54 0.84
C LYS A 57 -4.01 -8.02 1.88
N VAL A 58 -3.68 -8.22 3.14
CA VAL A 58 -4.40 -7.69 4.31
C VAL A 58 -3.43 -6.98 5.25
N GLY A 59 -3.76 -5.77 5.68
CA GLY A 59 -2.93 -5.01 6.62
C GLY A 59 -3.05 -3.51 6.42
N ARG A 60 -1.94 -2.80 6.64
CA ARG A 60 -1.79 -1.37 6.39
C ARG A 60 -1.14 -1.17 5.02
N GLN A 61 -1.81 -0.49 4.09
CA GLN A 61 -1.28 -0.21 2.74
C GLN A 61 -2.13 0.85 2.04
N LEU A 62 -1.71 1.29 0.86
CA LEU A 62 -2.51 2.18 0.01
C LEU A 62 -3.80 1.49 -0.45
N VAL A 63 -4.92 2.22 -0.37
CA VAL A 63 -6.12 1.82 -1.11
C VAL A 63 -5.89 1.97 -2.62
N SER A 64 -6.52 1.11 -3.42
CA SER A 64 -6.31 0.99 -4.87
C SER A 64 -6.37 2.32 -5.64
N ILE A 65 -7.34 3.17 -5.32
CA ILE A 65 -7.50 4.46 -6.01
C ILE A 65 -6.36 5.44 -5.71
N TYR A 66 -5.75 5.34 -4.53
CA TYR A 66 -4.75 6.30 -4.08
C TYR A 66 -3.43 6.20 -4.84
N ASP A 67 -3.12 5.02 -5.39
CA ASP A 67 -1.95 4.86 -6.25
C ASP A 67 -1.93 5.89 -7.39
N TYR A 68 -3.10 6.19 -7.97
CA TYR A 68 -3.24 7.15 -9.07
C TYR A 68 -3.23 8.60 -8.58
N VAL A 69 -3.80 8.86 -7.41
CA VAL A 69 -3.83 10.20 -6.81
C VAL A 69 -2.41 10.65 -6.46
N ASP A 70 -1.69 9.82 -5.71
CA ASP A 70 -0.30 10.08 -5.30
C ASP A 70 0.60 10.14 -6.54
N TRP A 71 0.52 9.11 -7.39
CA TRP A 71 1.36 9.00 -8.58
C TRP A 71 0.56 8.70 -9.87
N PRO A 72 0.64 9.54 -10.91
CA PRO A 72 1.57 10.66 -11.07
C PRO A 72 1.02 12.02 -10.59
N HIS A 73 -0.23 12.11 -10.15
CA HIS A 73 -0.96 13.39 -10.11
C HIS A 73 -0.60 14.32 -8.95
N SER A 74 0.05 13.82 -7.90
CA SER A 74 0.53 14.65 -6.79
C SER A 74 2.00 15.07 -6.96
N ASN A 75 2.68 14.59 -8.01
CA ASN A 75 4.06 14.95 -8.32
C ASN A 75 4.16 15.99 -9.46
N PRO A 76 5.03 17.02 -9.35
CA PRO A 76 5.89 17.38 -8.21
C PRO A 76 5.22 18.38 -7.26
N GLY A 77 5.04 18.03 -5.98
CA GLY A 77 4.60 18.95 -4.93
C GLY A 77 3.15 19.40 -5.00
N LEU A 78 2.31 18.69 -5.77
CA LEU A 78 0.91 19.01 -6.02
C LEU A 78 -0.06 18.44 -4.96
N GLY A 79 0.44 17.66 -4.00
CA GLY A 79 -0.39 16.99 -2.99
C GLY A 79 -1.25 17.94 -2.13
N ASN A 80 -0.77 19.18 -1.89
CA ASN A 80 -1.56 20.22 -1.20
C ASN A 80 -2.90 20.56 -1.87
N VAL A 81 -3.10 20.16 -3.13
CA VAL A 81 -4.34 20.39 -3.88
C VAL A 81 -4.96 19.07 -4.31
N PHE A 82 -4.17 18.13 -4.83
CA PHE A 82 -4.66 16.91 -5.47
C PHE A 82 -4.72 15.67 -4.56
N ASP A 83 -4.08 15.69 -3.38
CA ASP A 83 -3.98 14.54 -2.50
C ASP A 83 -4.92 14.66 -1.29
N TRP A 84 -4.65 15.59 -0.38
CA TRP A 84 -5.38 15.67 0.90
C TRP A 84 -6.33 16.87 1.02
N HIS A 85 -6.31 17.81 0.08
CA HIS A 85 -7.18 18.98 0.17
C HIS A 85 -8.64 18.64 -0.14
N ASN A 86 -9.55 19.09 0.71
CA ASN A 86 -10.97 18.78 0.54
C ASN A 86 -11.88 19.88 1.13
N ALA A 87 -12.53 20.64 0.25
CA ALA A 87 -13.46 21.69 0.65
C ALA A 87 -14.93 21.22 0.74
N ILE A 88 -15.25 20.01 0.26
CA ILE A 88 -16.63 19.50 0.14
C ILE A 88 -16.99 18.45 1.21
N GLY A 89 -16.05 18.08 2.07
CA GLY A 89 -16.26 17.12 3.16
C GLY A 89 -16.39 15.66 2.71
N ALA A 90 -16.06 15.34 1.45
CA ALA A 90 -16.12 13.99 0.89
C ALA A 90 -14.74 13.52 0.46
N GLY A 91 -14.12 12.60 1.19
CA GLY A 91 -12.73 12.17 0.97
C GLY A 91 -12.60 10.68 0.67
N TYR A 92 -11.39 10.26 0.34
CA TYR A 92 -10.95 8.87 0.31
C TYR A 92 -9.86 8.66 1.36
N GLN A 93 -9.58 7.41 1.69
CA GLN A 93 -8.41 7.07 2.48
C GLN A 93 -7.17 7.01 1.58
N ASP A 94 -6.00 7.28 2.15
CA ASP A 94 -4.70 7.16 1.50
C ASP A 94 -4.06 5.79 1.84
N ARG A 95 -3.09 5.77 2.73
CA ARG A 95 -2.61 4.60 3.44
C ARG A 95 -3.48 4.35 4.66
N ALA A 96 -4.34 3.36 4.58
CA ALA A 96 -5.22 2.99 5.68
C ALA A 96 -4.76 1.72 6.38
N ASP A 97 -5.21 1.56 7.63
CA ASP A 97 -5.18 0.30 8.35
C ASP A 97 -6.36 -0.58 7.92
N HIS A 98 -6.25 -1.90 8.19
CA HIS A 98 -7.33 -2.86 7.92
C HIS A 98 -7.82 -2.87 6.46
N VAL A 99 -6.90 -2.70 5.52
CA VAL A 99 -7.16 -2.77 4.08
C VAL A 99 -7.05 -4.21 3.61
N ILE A 100 -8.11 -4.72 2.97
CA ILE A 100 -8.00 -5.86 2.06
C ILE A 100 -7.83 -5.33 0.65
N ARG A 101 -6.79 -5.79 -0.06
CA ARG A 101 -6.45 -5.36 -1.41
C ARG A 101 -6.12 -6.54 -2.30
N PHE A 102 -6.63 -6.51 -3.52
CA PHE A 102 -6.23 -7.40 -4.60
C PHE A 102 -5.51 -6.61 -5.69
N ASP A 103 -4.38 -7.13 -6.16
CA ASP A 103 -3.64 -6.62 -7.30
C ASP A 103 -3.51 -7.76 -8.33
N SER A 104 -4.03 -7.56 -9.54
CA SER A 104 -4.00 -8.59 -10.58
C SER A 104 -2.60 -8.80 -11.17
N VAL A 105 -2.35 -9.97 -11.76
CA VAL A 105 -1.26 -10.11 -12.73
C VAL A 105 -1.53 -9.28 -14.00
N ASP A 106 -0.55 -9.26 -14.90
CA ASP A 106 -0.68 -8.67 -16.23
C ASP A 106 -1.44 -9.59 -17.19
N TYR A 107 -2.66 -9.22 -17.56
CA TYR A 107 -3.46 -9.92 -18.56
C TYR A 107 -3.26 -9.31 -19.95
N SER A 108 -2.07 -9.50 -20.53
CA SER A 108 -1.73 -9.00 -21.88
C SER A 108 -1.89 -7.48 -22.04
N GLY A 109 -1.39 -6.72 -21.07
CA GLY A 109 -1.46 -5.27 -20.99
C GLY A 109 -2.57 -4.74 -20.09
N PHE A 110 -3.45 -5.61 -19.58
CA PHE A 110 -4.52 -5.23 -18.66
C PHE A 110 -4.18 -5.60 -17.22
N LYS A 111 -4.16 -4.60 -16.33
CA LYS A 111 -4.00 -4.75 -14.87
C LYS A 111 -5.09 -3.98 -14.14
N TYR A 112 -5.51 -4.51 -13.00
CA TYR A 112 -6.43 -3.82 -12.12
C TYR A 112 -6.09 -4.09 -10.65
N SER A 113 -6.49 -3.14 -9.80
CA SER A 113 -6.43 -3.29 -8.36
C SER A 113 -7.80 -2.98 -7.76
N LEU A 114 -8.12 -3.66 -6.67
CA LEU A 114 -9.37 -3.51 -5.93
C LEU A 114 -9.04 -3.47 -4.45
N SER A 115 -9.69 -2.60 -3.69
CA SER A 115 -9.49 -2.54 -2.25
C SER A 115 -10.77 -2.21 -1.50
N ALA A 116 -10.91 -2.77 -0.30
CA ALA A 116 -11.88 -2.34 0.68
C ALA A 116 -11.18 -2.11 2.03
N SER A 117 -11.65 -1.14 2.78
CA SER A 117 -11.07 -0.72 4.05
C SER A 117 -12.15 -0.24 4.99
N LYS A 118 -11.84 -0.26 6.29
CA LYS A 118 -12.70 0.37 7.29
C LYS A 118 -12.40 1.86 7.31
N MET A 119 -13.41 2.67 6.99
CA MET A 119 -13.38 4.13 7.20
C MET A 119 -13.57 4.47 8.67
#